data_AF-A0A014PFX8-F1
#
_entry.id   AF-A0A014PFX8-F1
#
_cell.length_a   1.000
_cell.length_b   1.000
_cell.length_c   1.000
_cell.angle_alpha   90.00
_cell.angle_beta   90.00
_cell.angle_gamma   90.00
#
_symmetry.space_group_name_H-M   'P 1'
#
loop_
_entity.id
_entity.type
_entity.pdbx_description
1 polymer ?
#
loop_
_entity_poly.entity_id
_entity_poly.type
_entity_poly.pdbx_seq_one_letter_code
_entity_poly.pdbx_strand_id
1 'polypeptide(L)'
;MFGELARDGDFDGEMLEDQIAIYAVLEDVLRQELFEFAEAWNLHRIRLQKNRPHVVHGQPWMKYHYPDPIKSCNWSIPIDRSALNEMARPLSNMDIDTCLEPDTKEWCRRALTEMGYDEVVGGSQQDPDKPRPLKRFYLGLRGRIAQHIESGRPPMLAYRKAPTGGFAEYQALLDRATHAQQDDFEDGEPTEEPLVELGFEDEEGNDIEGISDDGLDVVDGDTYDGASYDKMNPLRNSTTWQQESLV
;
A
#
# COMPACT_ATOMS: atom_id res chain seq x y z
N MET A 1 -10.18 -9.01 -25.55
CA MET A 1 -11.28 -8.91 -24.57
C MET A 1 -11.92 -7.53 -24.50
N PHE A 2 -11.34 -6.49 -23.84
CA PHE A 2 -12.03 -5.19 -23.72
C PHE A 2 -12.45 -4.57 -25.06
N GLY A 3 -11.56 -4.59 -26.05
CA GLY A 3 -11.88 -4.12 -27.39
C GLY A 3 -12.98 -4.94 -28.09
N GLU A 4 -13.16 -6.21 -27.71
CA GLU A 4 -14.24 -7.06 -28.24
C GLU A 4 -15.56 -6.78 -27.52
N LEU A 5 -15.54 -6.58 -26.20
CA LEU A 5 -16.72 -6.19 -25.43
C LEU A 5 -17.25 -4.82 -25.86
N ALA A 6 -16.35 -3.84 -26.04
CA ALA A 6 -16.72 -2.50 -26.51
C ALA A 6 -17.25 -2.51 -27.95
N ARG A 7 -16.65 -3.31 -28.84
CA ARG A 7 -17.11 -3.44 -30.23
C ARG A 7 -18.49 -4.10 -30.32
N ASP A 8 -18.71 -5.14 -29.52
CA ASP A 8 -19.92 -5.95 -29.59
C ASP A 8 -21.07 -5.33 -28.75
N GLY A 9 -20.80 -4.25 -28.00
CA GLY A 9 -21.79 -3.58 -27.14
C GLY A 9 -22.16 -4.38 -25.90
N ASP A 10 -21.27 -5.29 -25.49
CA ASP A 10 -21.52 -6.26 -24.42
C ASP A 10 -21.20 -5.72 -23.02
N PHE A 11 -20.77 -4.47 -22.88
CA PHE A 11 -20.36 -3.88 -21.60
C PHE A 11 -21.03 -2.52 -21.41
N ASP A 12 -21.69 -2.36 -20.26
CA ASP A 12 -22.21 -1.08 -19.77
C ASP A 12 -21.54 -0.74 -18.43
N GLY A 13 -20.85 0.41 -18.39
CA GLY A 13 -20.16 0.87 -17.18
C GLY A 13 -21.10 1.36 -16.07
N GLU A 14 -22.38 1.59 -16.37
CA GLU A 14 -23.38 2.01 -15.38
C GLU A 14 -24.09 0.83 -14.70
N MET A 15 -24.03 -0.37 -15.30
CA MET A 15 -24.65 -1.58 -14.75
C MET A 15 -23.79 -2.21 -13.65
N LEU A 16 -24.42 -2.49 -12.50
CA LEU A 16 -23.74 -3.10 -11.35
C LEU A 16 -23.23 -4.51 -11.68
N GLU A 17 -24.00 -5.26 -12.46
CA GLU A 17 -23.66 -6.61 -12.92
C GLU A 17 -22.36 -6.62 -13.72
N ASP A 18 -22.20 -5.62 -14.60
CA ASP A 18 -21.03 -5.46 -15.45
C ASP A 18 -19.81 -5.00 -14.66
N GLN A 19 -19.99 -4.06 -13.74
CA GLN A 19 -18.93 -3.63 -12.83
C GLN A 19 -18.42 -4.80 -11.98
N ILE A 20 -19.31 -5.59 -11.37
CA ILE A 20 -18.89 -6.72 -10.54
C ILE A 20 -18.24 -7.81 -11.40
N ALA A 21 -18.84 -8.15 -12.55
CA ALA A 21 -18.30 -9.18 -13.42
C ALA A 21 -16.91 -8.83 -13.98
N ILE A 22 -16.69 -7.56 -14.34
CA ILE A 22 -15.42 -7.13 -14.93
C ILE A 22 -14.30 -7.18 -13.89
N TYR A 23 -14.54 -6.71 -12.67
CA TYR A 23 -13.55 -6.77 -11.60
C TYR A 23 -13.27 -8.23 -11.20
N ALA A 24 -14.31 -9.06 -11.03
CA ALA A 24 -14.12 -10.45 -10.62
C ALA A 24 -13.29 -11.28 -11.62
N VAL A 25 -13.41 -11.02 -12.93
CA VAL A 25 -12.67 -11.76 -13.96
C VAL A 25 -11.29 -11.17 -14.22
N LEU A 26 -11.14 -9.84 -14.12
CA LEU A 26 -9.92 -9.17 -14.60
C LEU A 26 -8.98 -8.67 -13.51
N GLU A 27 -9.43 -8.51 -12.27
CA GLU A 27 -8.60 -7.98 -11.18
C GLU A 27 -7.29 -8.78 -11.04
N ASP A 28 -7.39 -10.11 -10.92
CA ASP A 28 -6.21 -10.97 -10.77
C ASP A 28 -5.34 -11.02 -12.02
N VAL A 29 -5.97 -11.07 -13.21
CA VAL A 29 -5.26 -11.11 -14.49
C VAL A 29 -4.47 -9.82 -14.70
N LEU A 30 -5.09 -8.66 -14.49
CA LEU A 30 -4.44 -7.36 -14.67
C LEU A 30 -3.31 -7.16 -13.65
N ARG A 31 -3.49 -7.59 -12.40
CA ARG A 31 -2.44 -7.54 -11.38
C ARG A 31 -1.24 -8.39 -11.78
N GLN A 32 -1.48 -9.61 -12.23
CA GLN A 32 -0.42 -10.52 -12.65
C GLN A 32 0.34 -9.96 -13.88
N GLU A 33 -0.39 -9.52 -14.91
CA GLU A 33 0.21 -8.95 -16.13
C GLU A 33 1.01 -7.67 -15.83
N LEU A 34 0.51 -6.82 -14.93
CA LEU A 34 1.24 -5.63 -14.50
C LEU A 34 2.52 -5.99 -13.74
N PHE A 35 2.45 -6.99 -12.86
CA PHE A 35 3.60 -7.50 -12.13
C PHE A 35 4.66 -8.08 -13.07
N GLU A 36 4.25 -8.96 -13.99
CA GLU A 36 5.12 -9.56 -15.00
C GLU A 36 5.75 -8.50 -15.91
N PHE A 37 4.98 -7.50 -16.33
CA PHE A 37 5.49 -6.37 -17.10
C PHE A 37 6.56 -5.59 -16.33
N ALA A 38 6.26 -5.22 -15.08
CA ALA A 38 7.18 -4.46 -14.24
C ALA A 38 8.47 -5.26 -13.97
N GLU A 39 8.35 -6.55 -13.69
CA GLU A 39 9.48 -7.45 -13.49
C GLU A 39 10.33 -7.56 -14.75
N ALA A 40 9.73 -7.88 -15.89
CA ALA A 40 10.42 -8.00 -17.18
C ALA A 40 11.15 -6.70 -17.55
N TRP A 41 10.49 -5.56 -17.34
CA TRP A 41 11.09 -4.25 -17.60
C TRP A 41 12.26 -3.95 -16.66
N ASN A 42 12.11 -4.27 -15.38
CA ASN A 42 13.14 -4.02 -14.37
C ASN A 42 14.37 -4.92 -14.53
N LEU A 43 14.20 -6.13 -15.07
CA LEU A 43 15.28 -7.05 -15.40
C LEU A 43 15.98 -6.72 -16.72
N HIS A 44 15.30 -6.03 -17.64
CA HIS A 44 15.86 -5.69 -18.95
C HIS A 44 17.13 -4.84 -18.81
N ARG A 45 18.21 -5.28 -19.44
CA ARG A 45 19.48 -4.54 -19.41
C ARG A 45 19.56 -3.50 -20.54
N ILE A 46 19.54 -2.22 -20.16
CA ILE A 46 19.79 -1.11 -21.07
C ILE A 46 21.26 -1.15 -21.52
N ARG A 47 21.47 -1.31 -22.83
CA ARG A 47 22.82 -1.43 -23.42
C ARG A 47 23.51 -0.07 -23.51
N LEU A 48 24.84 -0.09 -23.39
CA LEU A 48 25.67 1.09 -23.61
C LEU A 48 25.61 1.53 -25.08
N GLN A 49 25.41 2.82 -25.33
CA GLN A 49 25.36 3.40 -26.67
C GLN A 49 26.59 4.27 -26.92
N LYS A 50 27.37 3.96 -27.97
CA LYS A 50 28.70 4.54 -28.25
C LYS A 50 28.73 6.07 -28.37
N ASN A 51 27.63 6.70 -28.81
CA ASN A 51 27.53 8.15 -29.03
C ASN A 51 26.58 8.86 -28.05
N ARG A 52 26.24 8.23 -26.93
CA ARG A 52 25.34 8.83 -25.93
C ARG A 52 25.89 8.66 -24.51
N PRO A 53 26.90 9.46 -24.12
CA PRO A 53 27.51 9.36 -22.80
C PRO A 53 26.58 9.73 -21.65
N HIS A 54 25.48 10.45 -21.92
CA HIS A 54 24.46 10.83 -20.94
C HIS A 54 23.42 9.73 -20.67
N VAL A 55 23.38 8.67 -21.49
CA VAL A 55 22.40 7.58 -21.32
C VAL A 55 22.91 6.63 -20.25
N VAL A 56 22.13 6.49 -19.18
CA VAL A 56 22.44 5.55 -18.10
C VAL A 56 22.19 4.13 -18.61
N HIS A 57 23.25 3.33 -18.73
CA HIS A 57 23.20 1.90 -19.04
C HIS A 57 22.99 1.04 -17.78
N GLY A 58 22.71 -0.25 -17.95
CA GLY A 58 22.50 -1.21 -16.85
C GLY A 58 21.03 -1.59 -16.68
N GLN A 59 20.73 -2.40 -15.67
CA GLN A 59 19.36 -2.78 -15.33
C GLN A 59 18.64 -1.63 -14.61
N PRO A 60 17.39 -1.29 -14.98
CA PRO A 60 16.61 -0.25 -14.31
C PRO A 60 16.54 -0.41 -12.80
N TRP A 61 16.24 -1.61 -12.28
CA TRP A 61 16.15 -1.87 -10.83
C TRP A 61 17.40 -1.43 -10.07
N MET A 62 18.58 -1.75 -10.58
CA MET A 62 19.85 -1.40 -9.95
C MET A 62 20.04 0.11 -9.78
N LYS A 63 19.47 0.92 -10.68
CA LYS A 63 19.60 2.39 -10.63
C LYS A 63 18.75 3.03 -9.55
N TYR A 64 17.65 2.40 -9.15
CA TYR A 64 16.80 2.89 -8.08
C TYR A 64 17.38 2.58 -6.70
N HIS A 65 18.01 1.41 -6.54
CA HIS A 65 18.42 0.92 -5.22
C HIS A 65 19.90 1.09 -4.89
N TYR A 66 20.75 1.32 -5.87
CA TYR A 66 22.21 1.39 -5.67
C TYR A 66 22.79 2.64 -6.32
N PRO A 67 22.60 3.82 -5.72
CA PRO A 67 23.35 4.98 -6.12
C PRO A 67 24.84 4.79 -5.77
N ASP A 68 25.72 5.46 -6.51
CA ASP A 68 27.18 5.36 -6.32
C ASP A 68 27.55 5.76 -4.88
N PRO A 69 28.01 4.83 -4.02
CA PRO A 69 28.18 5.09 -2.59
C PRO A 69 29.22 6.17 -2.28
N ILE A 70 30.07 6.52 -3.26
CA ILE A 70 31.07 7.59 -3.13
C ILE A 70 30.44 8.96 -3.44
N LYS A 71 29.40 9.00 -4.28
CA LYS A 71 28.77 10.25 -4.75
C LYS A 71 27.40 10.54 -4.15
N SER A 72 26.74 9.54 -3.58
CA SER A 72 25.41 9.67 -3.00
C SER A 72 25.44 9.57 -1.49
N CYS A 73 24.88 10.57 -0.83
CA CYS A 73 24.53 10.50 0.58
C CYS A 73 23.06 10.07 0.71
N ASN A 74 22.76 9.28 1.74
CA ASN A 74 21.37 8.96 2.05
C ASN A 74 20.71 10.18 2.71
N TRP A 75 19.79 10.82 2.00
CA TRP A 75 18.99 11.96 2.48
C TRP A 75 17.61 11.54 2.98
N SER A 76 17.36 10.23 3.15
CA SER A 76 16.08 9.75 3.66
C SER A 76 15.87 10.21 5.10
N ILE A 77 14.68 10.74 5.39
CA ILE A 77 14.22 10.95 6.76
C ILE A 77 13.79 9.59 7.32
N PRO A 78 14.23 9.18 8.52
CA PRO A 78 13.75 7.95 9.14
C PRO A 78 12.24 8.02 9.32
N ILE A 79 11.54 7.01 8.82
CA ILE A 79 10.09 6.92 8.92
C ILE A 79 9.73 6.53 10.36
N ASP A 80 8.97 7.39 11.04
CA ASP A 80 8.36 7.03 12.33
C ASP A 80 7.31 5.93 12.10
N ARG A 81 7.68 4.70 12.46
CA ARG A 81 6.82 3.52 12.33
C ARG A 81 5.62 3.59 13.27
N SER A 82 5.73 4.24 14.42
CA SER A 82 4.63 4.38 15.37
C SER A 82 3.56 5.29 14.79
N ALA A 83 3.95 6.47 14.32
CA ALA A 83 3.04 7.40 13.67
C ALA A 83 2.39 6.78 12.42
N LEU A 84 3.16 6.02 11.63
CA LEU A 84 2.63 5.32 10.47
C LEU A 84 1.58 4.26 10.83
N ASN A 85 1.81 3.48 11.90
CA ASN A 85 0.87 2.46 12.35
C ASN A 85 -0.44 3.08 12.86
N GLU A 86 -0.36 4.18 13.62
CA GLU A 86 -1.55 4.93 14.05
C GLU A 86 -2.34 5.47 12.85
N MET A 87 -1.65 6.00 11.84
CA MET A 87 -2.30 6.45 10.61
C MET A 87 -2.91 5.30 9.78
N ALA A 88 -2.32 4.10 9.84
CA ALA A 88 -2.82 2.94 9.11
C ALA A 88 -4.02 2.28 9.80
N ARG A 89 -4.21 2.50 11.11
CA ARG A 89 -5.24 1.83 11.92
C ARG A 89 -6.67 1.96 11.36
N PRO A 90 -7.16 3.15 10.94
CA PRO A 90 -8.50 3.29 10.37
C PRO A 90 -8.69 2.56 9.04
N LEU A 91 -7.60 2.20 8.37
CA LEU A 91 -7.57 1.53 7.07
C LEU A 91 -7.37 0.02 7.21
N SER A 92 -7.21 -0.51 8.44
CA SER A 92 -6.85 -1.92 8.68
C SER A 92 -7.85 -2.94 8.12
N ASN A 93 -9.12 -2.55 7.99
CA ASN A 93 -10.18 -3.37 7.39
C ASN A 93 -10.34 -3.15 5.87
N MET A 94 -9.63 -2.19 5.30
CA MET A 94 -9.69 -1.88 3.88
C MET A 94 -8.64 -2.68 3.13
N ASP A 95 -9.10 -3.71 2.45
CA ASP A 95 -8.31 -4.34 1.41
C ASP A 95 -8.20 -3.42 0.18
N ILE A 96 -7.00 -2.89 -0.06
CA ILE A 96 -6.63 -2.07 -1.23
C ILE A 96 -6.47 -2.98 -2.46
N ASP A 97 -6.28 -4.28 -2.23
CA ASP A 97 -6.06 -5.24 -3.29
C ASP A 97 -7.34 -5.68 -4.00
N THR A 98 -8.51 -5.19 -3.58
CA THR A 98 -9.76 -5.51 -4.25
C THR A 98 -10.73 -4.34 -4.39
N CYS A 99 -11.45 -4.33 -5.51
CA CYS A 99 -12.55 -3.40 -5.76
C CYS A 99 -13.92 -3.99 -5.38
N LEU A 100 -13.97 -5.23 -4.89
CA LEU A 100 -15.20 -5.93 -4.52
C LEU A 100 -15.28 -6.11 -3.01
N GLU A 101 -16.50 -6.06 -2.45
CA GLU A 101 -16.67 -6.44 -1.05
C GLU A 101 -16.32 -7.94 -0.85
N PRO A 102 -15.77 -8.35 0.31
CA PRO A 102 -15.27 -9.72 0.52
C PRO A 102 -16.31 -10.81 0.19
N ASP A 103 -17.56 -10.62 0.61
CA ASP A 103 -18.65 -11.55 0.35
C ASP A 103 -18.98 -11.66 -1.15
N THR A 104 -18.91 -10.53 -1.86
CA THR A 104 -19.15 -10.46 -3.31
C THR A 104 -18.02 -11.14 -4.05
N LYS A 105 -16.76 -10.90 -3.64
CA LYS A 105 -15.58 -11.54 -4.21
C LYS A 105 -15.64 -13.06 -4.05
N GLU A 106 -15.97 -13.54 -2.85
CA GLU A 106 -16.07 -14.98 -2.58
C GLU A 106 -17.24 -15.63 -3.35
N TRP A 107 -18.37 -14.94 -3.48
CA TRP A 107 -19.48 -15.42 -4.32
C TRP A 107 -19.06 -15.53 -5.79
N CYS A 108 -18.41 -14.49 -6.34
CA CYS A 108 -17.96 -14.48 -7.73
C CYS A 108 -16.91 -15.56 -7.98
N ARG A 109 -15.96 -15.74 -7.05
CA ARG A 109 -14.94 -16.78 -7.11
C ARG A 109 -15.57 -18.17 -7.20
N ARG A 110 -16.54 -18.49 -6.35
CA ARG A 110 -17.27 -19.76 -6.41
C ARG A 110 -18.00 -19.95 -7.75
N ALA A 111 -18.70 -18.93 -8.23
CA ALA A 111 -19.40 -18.99 -9.51
C ALA A 111 -18.43 -19.19 -10.69
N LEU A 112 -17.25 -18.57 -10.65
CA LEU A 112 -16.20 -18.72 -11.66
C LEU A 112 -15.55 -20.11 -11.61
N THR A 113 -15.24 -20.64 -10.42
CA THR A 113 -14.73 -22.00 -10.24
C THR A 113 -15.72 -23.03 -10.79
N GLU A 114 -17.02 -22.88 -10.53
CA GLU A 114 -18.08 -23.75 -11.11
C GLU A 114 -18.14 -23.69 -12.64
N MET A 115 -17.71 -22.58 -13.24
CA MET A 115 -17.63 -22.42 -14.70
C MET A 115 -16.32 -22.99 -15.29
N GLY A 116 -15.38 -23.45 -14.47
CA GLY A 116 -14.07 -23.95 -14.88
C GLY A 116 -13.05 -22.84 -15.15
N TYR A 117 -13.19 -21.68 -14.50
CA TYR A 117 -12.29 -20.54 -14.67
C TYR A 117 -10.83 -20.86 -14.29
N ASP A 118 -10.64 -21.53 -13.16
CA ASP A 118 -9.32 -21.80 -12.58
C ASP A 118 -8.45 -22.68 -13.50
N GLU A 119 -9.06 -23.64 -14.21
CA GLU A 119 -8.36 -24.50 -15.17
C GLU A 119 -7.86 -23.71 -16.38
N VAL A 120 -8.63 -22.71 -16.82
CA VAL A 120 -8.29 -21.87 -17.97
C VAL A 120 -7.25 -20.82 -17.63
N VAL A 121 -7.26 -20.30 -16.41
CA VAL A 121 -6.32 -19.24 -15.98
C VAL A 121 -5.02 -19.84 -15.44
N GLY A 122 -5.10 -20.97 -14.73
CA GLY A 122 -3.94 -21.67 -14.15
C GLY A 122 -3.27 -22.69 -15.08
N GLY A 123 -3.86 -22.98 -16.25
CA GLY A 123 -3.31 -23.94 -17.21
C GLY A 123 -1.93 -23.51 -17.74
N SER A 124 -0.86 -24.19 -17.29
CA SER A 124 0.56 -23.95 -17.61
C SER A 124 0.98 -24.16 -19.08
N GLN A 125 0.05 -24.20 -20.03
CA GLN A 125 0.34 -24.28 -21.47
C GLN A 125 -0.71 -23.50 -22.25
N GLN A 126 -0.67 -22.17 -22.16
CA GLN A 126 -1.31 -21.34 -23.17
C GLN A 126 -0.24 -20.80 -24.11
N ASP A 127 -0.49 -21.07 -25.39
CA ASP A 127 0.18 -20.40 -26.50
C ASP A 127 0.07 -18.88 -26.28
N PRO A 128 1.18 -18.14 -26.12
CA PRO A 128 1.15 -16.71 -25.79
C PRO A 128 0.39 -15.89 -26.82
N ASP A 129 0.23 -16.41 -28.05
CA ASP A 129 -0.46 -15.74 -29.14
C ASP A 129 -1.98 -15.98 -29.14
N LYS A 130 -2.51 -16.88 -28.29
CA LYS A 130 -3.96 -17.12 -28.20
C LYS A 130 -4.59 -16.28 -27.10
N PRO A 131 -5.60 -15.44 -27.41
CA PRO A 131 -6.28 -14.67 -26.39
C PRO A 131 -7.00 -15.61 -25.41
N ARG A 132 -6.76 -15.39 -24.11
CA ARG A 132 -7.48 -16.10 -23.03
C ARG A 132 -8.99 -15.92 -23.24
N PRO A 133 -9.82 -16.97 -23.13
CA PRO A 133 -11.26 -16.89 -23.41
C PRO A 133 -12.06 -16.24 -22.26
N LEU A 134 -11.51 -15.17 -21.67
CA LEU A 134 -12.07 -14.44 -20.53
C LEU A 134 -13.45 -13.84 -20.84
N LYS A 135 -13.72 -13.49 -22.12
CA LYS A 135 -15.03 -13.00 -22.56
C LYS A 135 -16.17 -13.98 -22.22
N ARG A 136 -15.95 -15.30 -22.37
CA ARG A 136 -16.96 -16.31 -22.03
C ARG A 136 -17.28 -16.32 -20.55
N PHE A 137 -16.25 -16.19 -19.70
CA PHE A 137 -16.41 -16.18 -18.25
C PHE A 137 -17.12 -14.92 -17.77
N TYR A 138 -16.74 -13.77 -18.32
CA TYR A 138 -17.41 -12.50 -18.06
C TYR A 138 -18.91 -12.56 -18.41
N LEU A 139 -19.27 -12.97 -19.63
CA LEU A 139 -20.68 -13.03 -20.06
C LEU A 139 -21.49 -14.02 -19.21
N GLY A 140 -20.90 -15.18 -18.90
CA GLY A 140 -21.57 -16.18 -18.05
C GLY A 140 -21.74 -15.72 -16.60
N LEU A 141 -20.72 -15.07 -16.04
CA LEU A 141 -20.77 -14.53 -14.69
C LEU A 141 -21.78 -13.38 -14.60
N ARG A 142 -21.80 -12.46 -15.57
CA ARG A 142 -22.79 -11.38 -15.65
C ARG A 142 -24.22 -11.92 -15.58
N GLY A 143 -24.53 -12.95 -16.37
CA GLY A 143 -25.85 -13.59 -16.36
C GLY A 143 -26.22 -14.19 -14.99
N ARG A 144 -25.26 -14.79 -14.28
CA ARG A 144 -25.48 -15.32 -12.93
C ARG A 144 -25.66 -14.21 -11.89
N ILE A 145 -24.90 -13.12 -12.00
CA ILE A 145 -25.03 -11.95 -11.12
C ILE A 145 -26.42 -11.33 -11.28
N ALA A 146 -26.87 -11.10 -12.51
CA ALA A 146 -28.20 -10.58 -12.80
C ALA A 146 -29.30 -11.44 -12.14
N GLN A 147 -29.24 -12.76 -12.35
CA GLN A 147 -30.19 -13.70 -11.73
C GLN A 147 -30.14 -13.69 -10.20
N HIS A 148 -28.95 -13.54 -9.61
CA HIS A 148 -28.79 -13.48 -8.15
C HIS A 148 -29.37 -12.17 -7.58
N ILE A 149 -29.12 -11.04 -8.24
CA ILE A 149 -29.67 -9.72 -7.89
C ILE A 149 -31.21 -9.76 -7.95
N GLU A 150 -31.76 -10.29 -9.05
CA GLU A 150 -33.22 -10.47 -9.20
C GLU A 150 -33.82 -11.38 -8.11
N SER A 151 -33.08 -12.40 -7.68
CA SER A 151 -33.54 -13.32 -6.64
C SER A 151 -33.58 -12.71 -5.22
N GLY A 152 -32.88 -11.59 -5.00
CA GLY A 152 -32.80 -10.90 -3.71
C GLY A 152 -32.17 -11.72 -2.58
N ARG A 153 -31.44 -12.81 -2.91
CA ARG A 153 -30.83 -13.70 -1.92
C ARG A 153 -29.53 -13.10 -1.35
N PRO A 154 -29.19 -13.36 -0.08
CA PRO A 154 -27.87 -13.01 0.44
C PRO A 154 -26.78 -13.86 -0.24
N PRO A 155 -25.54 -13.33 -0.41
CA PRO A 155 -25.11 -11.98 -0.07
C PRO A 155 -25.65 -10.92 -1.06
N MET A 156 -25.87 -9.70 -0.57
CA MET A 156 -26.13 -8.56 -1.45
C MET A 156 -24.84 -8.21 -2.19
N LEU A 157 -24.84 -8.46 -3.49
CA LEU A 157 -23.66 -8.21 -4.32
C LEU A 157 -23.43 -6.71 -4.45
N ALA A 158 -22.23 -6.27 -4.11
CA ALA A 158 -21.86 -4.87 -4.10
C ALA A 158 -20.42 -4.67 -4.57
N TYR A 159 -20.23 -3.61 -5.36
CA TYR A 159 -18.93 -3.05 -5.67
C TYR A 159 -18.51 -2.11 -4.54
N ARG A 160 -17.23 -2.16 -4.15
CA ARG A 160 -16.68 -1.22 -3.18
C ARG A 160 -16.41 0.09 -3.90
N LYS A 161 -17.15 1.14 -3.56
CA LYS A 161 -16.87 2.48 -4.07
C LYS A 161 -15.42 2.83 -3.80
N ALA A 162 -14.67 3.14 -4.86
CA ALA A 162 -13.29 3.56 -4.71
C ALA A 162 -13.25 4.73 -3.73
N PRO A 163 -12.42 4.68 -2.68
CA PRO A 163 -12.26 5.81 -1.81
C PRO A 163 -11.86 6.98 -2.71
N THR A 164 -12.64 8.06 -2.66
CA THR A 164 -12.37 9.24 -3.50
C THR A 164 -11.06 9.91 -3.05
N GLY A 165 -10.56 9.49 -1.89
CA GLY A 165 -9.28 9.84 -1.33
C GLY A 165 -9.34 11.21 -0.66
N GLY A 166 -8.25 11.53 0.02
CA GLY A 166 -8.02 12.84 0.61
C GLY A 166 -8.28 12.91 2.11
N PHE A 167 -7.94 14.07 2.65
CA PHE A 167 -7.90 14.31 4.10
C PHE A 167 -9.27 14.12 4.77
N ALA A 168 -10.35 14.57 4.11
CA ALA A 168 -11.70 14.50 4.68
C ALA A 168 -12.22 13.06 4.83
N GLU A 169 -11.97 12.19 3.86
CA GLU A 169 -12.39 10.78 3.93
C GLU A 169 -11.59 10.02 4.98
N TYR A 170 -10.28 10.28 5.05
CA TYR A 170 -9.44 9.75 6.12
C TYR A 170 -9.90 10.19 7.51
N GLN A 171 -10.25 11.47 7.66
CA GLN A 171 -10.70 12.01 8.94
C GLN A 171 -12.03 11.38 9.38
N ALA A 172 -12.97 11.18 8.46
CA ALA A 172 -14.21 10.47 8.75
C ALA A 172 -13.98 9.00 9.18
N LEU A 173 -13.01 8.31 8.56
CA LEU A 173 -12.62 6.95 8.96
C LEU A 173 -11.98 6.94 10.35
N LEU A 174 -11.12 7.92 10.64
CA LEU A 174 -10.48 8.08 11.94
C LEU A 174 -11.52 8.34 13.04
N ASP A 175 -12.45 9.27 12.82
CA ASP A 175 -13.53 9.59 13.75
C ASP A 175 -14.40 8.36 14.07
N ARG A 176 -14.74 7.57 13.04
CA ARG A 176 -15.48 6.31 13.21
C ARG A 176 -14.70 5.28 14.02
N ALA A 177 -13.39 5.14 13.75
CA ALA A 177 -12.53 4.20 14.48
C ALA A 177 -12.35 4.62 15.94
N THR A 178 -12.27 5.92 16.22
CA THR A 178 -12.19 6.44 17.60
C THR A 178 -13.49 6.27 18.38
N HIS A 179 -14.64 6.48 17.74
CA HIS A 179 -15.95 6.27 18.38
C HIS A 179 -16.19 4.79 18.71
N ALA A 180 -15.91 3.88 17.77
CA ALA A 180 -16.03 2.43 18.04
C ALA A 180 -15.19 1.99 19.24
N GLN A 181 -14.04 2.64 19.46
CA GLN A 181 -13.18 2.34 20.60
C GLN A 181 -13.72 2.91 21.91
N GLN A 182 -14.41 4.07 21.89
CA GLN A 182 -15.04 4.65 23.08
C GLN A 182 -16.23 3.80 23.57
N ASP A 183 -17.02 3.27 22.64
CA ASP A 183 -18.14 2.37 22.97
C ASP A 183 -17.64 1.06 23.63
N ASP A 184 -16.50 0.51 23.19
CA ASP A 184 -15.88 -0.68 23.80
C ASP A 184 -15.37 -0.43 25.24
N PHE A 185 -15.20 0.83 25.67
CA PHE A 185 -14.78 1.20 27.03
C PHE A 185 -15.95 1.59 27.95
N GLU A 186 -17.14 1.89 27.42
CA GLU A 186 -18.31 2.31 28.21
C GLU A 186 -19.16 1.14 28.75
N ASP A 187 -18.91 -0.10 28.32
CA ASP A 187 -19.60 -1.31 28.82
C ASP A 187 -18.93 -1.94 30.07
N GLY A 188 -17.98 -1.23 30.68
CA GLY A 188 -17.41 -1.56 31.98
C GLY A 188 -18.26 -0.99 33.11
N GLU A 189 -18.89 -1.89 33.88
CA GLU A 189 -19.61 -1.71 35.16
C GLU A 189 -19.33 -0.38 35.90
N PRO A 190 -20.37 0.38 36.33
CA PRO A 190 -20.16 1.64 37.04
C PRO A 190 -19.38 1.37 38.32
N THR A 191 -18.17 1.90 38.39
CA THR A 191 -17.32 1.81 39.57
C THR A 191 -18.03 2.57 40.68
N GLU A 192 -18.52 1.86 41.70
CA GLU A 192 -19.09 2.49 42.89
C GLU A 192 -18.07 3.48 43.47
N GLU A 193 -18.48 4.73 43.61
CA GLU A 193 -17.68 5.75 44.26
C GLU A 193 -17.32 5.29 45.68
N PRO A 194 -16.03 5.25 46.08
CA PRO A 194 -15.71 4.93 47.46
C PRO A 194 -16.17 6.08 48.35
N LEU A 195 -17.06 5.77 49.32
CA LEU A 195 -17.39 6.66 50.43
C LEU A 195 -16.07 7.08 51.13
N VAL A 196 -15.63 8.30 50.89
CA VAL A 196 -14.56 8.92 51.68
C VAL A 196 -15.20 9.43 52.96
N GLU A 197 -14.99 8.68 54.04
CA GLU A 197 -15.33 9.05 55.40
C GLU A 197 -14.51 10.29 55.80
N LEU A 198 -15.20 11.43 55.99
CA LEU A 198 -14.61 12.69 56.44
C LEU A 198 -14.16 12.57 57.90
N GLY A 199 -12.90 12.17 58.11
CA GLY A 199 -12.17 12.45 59.34
C GLY A 199 -11.60 13.87 59.28
N PHE A 200 -12.13 14.75 60.12
CA PHE A 200 -11.57 16.06 60.42
C PHE A 200 -10.51 15.97 61.53
N GLU A 201 -9.73 17.04 61.61
CA GLU A 201 -8.74 17.44 62.64
C GLU A 201 -7.31 16.94 62.37
N ASP A 202 -6.26 17.76 62.41
CA ASP A 202 -6.05 19.18 62.77
C ASP A 202 -4.64 19.68 62.33
N GLU A 203 -4.30 20.87 62.83
CA GLU A 203 -3.36 21.92 62.40
C GLU A 203 -1.84 21.62 62.35
N GLU A 204 -1.11 22.64 61.85
CA GLU A 204 0.36 22.86 61.84
C GLU A 204 1.00 22.49 60.49
N GLY A 205 1.60 23.37 59.69
CA GLY A 205 2.15 24.71 59.90
C GLY A 205 3.43 24.80 59.05
N ASN A 206 3.57 25.88 58.25
CA ASN A 206 4.78 26.33 57.52
C ASN A 206 5.17 25.54 56.23
N ASP A 207 5.74 26.14 55.18
CA ASP A 207 5.98 27.52 54.75
C ASP A 207 6.14 27.52 53.22
N ILE A 208 5.73 28.62 52.59
CA ILE A 208 5.90 28.93 51.17
C ILE A 208 7.14 29.81 50.97
N GLU A 209 8.11 29.35 50.18
CA GLU A 209 9.13 30.18 49.51
C GLU A 209 9.20 29.67 48.05
N GLY A 210 9.04 30.46 46.98
CA GLY A 210 9.63 31.76 46.70
C GLY A 210 11.09 31.54 46.28
N ILE A 211 11.46 31.61 44.99
CA ILE A 211 12.19 32.75 44.41
C ILE A 211 12.40 32.50 42.90
N SER A 212 12.21 33.57 42.11
CA SER A 212 12.58 33.82 40.72
C SER A 212 14.02 34.35 40.63
N ASP A 213 14.80 34.06 39.59
CA ASP A 213 15.81 35.01 39.04
C ASP A 213 16.37 34.57 37.66
N ASP A 214 15.81 35.14 36.59
CA ASP A 214 16.42 36.07 35.61
C ASP A 214 17.93 35.97 35.27
N GLY A 215 18.30 36.11 33.98
CA GLY A 215 19.63 36.60 33.60
C GLY A 215 20.20 36.20 32.23
N LEU A 216 20.31 37.19 31.34
CA LEU A 216 20.85 37.19 29.96
C LEU A 216 22.40 37.08 29.88
N ASP A 217 22.96 36.61 28.74
CA ASP A 217 23.77 37.47 27.84
C ASP A 217 24.43 36.75 26.63
N VAL A 218 24.67 37.59 25.61
CA VAL A 218 25.16 37.40 24.23
C VAL A 218 26.69 37.39 24.14
N VAL A 219 27.31 36.61 23.22
CA VAL A 219 28.58 37.00 22.53
C VAL A 219 28.74 36.37 21.13
N ASP A 220 29.07 37.22 20.16
CA ASP A 220 29.52 37.03 18.75
C ASP A 220 30.85 36.25 18.56
N GLY A 221 31.16 35.82 17.32
CA GLY A 221 32.57 35.57 16.93
C GLY A 221 32.86 34.76 15.65
N ASP A 222 32.94 35.48 14.54
CA ASP A 222 33.58 35.27 13.22
C ASP A 222 34.75 34.25 12.98
N THR A 223 34.67 33.64 11.77
CA THR A 223 35.72 33.44 10.73
C THR A 223 36.90 32.47 10.93
N TYR A 224 37.17 31.56 9.95
CA TYR A 224 38.50 31.33 9.32
C TYR A 224 38.45 30.49 8.02
N ASP A 225 39.31 30.90 7.08
CA ASP A 225 39.58 30.49 5.69
C ASP A 225 40.36 29.15 5.50
N GLY A 226 40.23 28.56 4.30
CA GLY A 226 41.40 28.42 3.41
C GLY A 226 42.13 27.05 3.23
N ALA A 227 42.14 26.62 1.95
CA ALA A 227 43.18 25.86 1.21
C ALA A 227 43.33 24.33 1.41
N SER A 228 43.97 23.55 0.53
CA SER A 228 44.08 23.41 -0.94
C SER A 228 45.05 22.26 -1.22
N TYR A 229 44.74 21.40 -2.20
CA TYR A 229 45.59 20.40 -2.91
C TYR A 229 46.32 19.29 -2.11
N ASP A 230 46.10 18.01 -2.51
CA ASP A 230 47.16 17.28 -3.22
C ASP A 230 46.67 16.04 -4.01
N LYS A 231 47.34 15.79 -5.14
CA LYS A 231 47.17 14.63 -6.02
C LYS A 231 48.27 13.60 -5.70
N MET A 232 47.96 12.31 -5.58
CA MET A 232 48.68 11.23 -6.29
C MET A 232 48.05 9.84 -6.06
N ASN A 233 48.27 9.00 -7.06
CA ASN A 233 47.50 7.82 -7.46
C ASN A 233 48.31 6.53 -7.14
N PRO A 234 48.01 5.37 -7.77
CA PRO A 234 47.20 4.25 -7.31
C PRO A 234 48.02 3.06 -6.77
N LEU A 235 47.38 2.16 -6.00
CA LEU A 235 47.87 0.78 -5.85
C LEU A 235 46.79 -0.21 -6.27
N ARG A 236 47.10 -0.92 -7.36
CA ARG A 236 46.49 -2.19 -7.73
C ARG A 236 46.65 -3.19 -6.58
N ASN A 237 45.63 -4.00 -6.35
CA ASN A 237 45.81 -5.45 -6.25
C ASN A 237 44.53 -6.17 -6.67
N SER A 238 44.72 -7.09 -7.61
CA SER A 238 43.78 -8.08 -8.09
C SER A 238 43.38 -9.10 -7.00
N THR A 239 42.48 -10.02 -7.38
CA THR A 239 42.16 -11.34 -6.78
C THR A 239 40.92 -11.24 -5.88
N THR A 240 39.78 -11.91 -6.09
CA THR A 240 39.43 -13.11 -6.88
C THR A 240 37.91 -13.16 -6.99
N TRP A 241 37.39 -13.59 -8.14
CA TRP A 241 36.00 -14.07 -8.24
C TRP A 241 35.94 -15.49 -7.67
N GLN A 242 35.13 -15.71 -6.63
CA GLN A 242 34.63 -17.04 -6.31
C GLN A 242 33.11 -17.00 -6.32
N GLN A 243 32.55 -17.73 -7.28
CA GLN A 243 31.19 -18.25 -7.24
C GLN A 243 31.08 -19.24 -6.09
N GLU A 244 30.08 -19.07 -5.23
CA GLU A 244 29.52 -20.20 -4.50
C GLU A 244 28.00 -20.25 -4.76
N SER A 245 27.64 -21.30 -5.49
CA SER A 245 26.31 -21.87 -5.56
C SER A 245 26.08 -22.72 -4.32
N LEU A 246 24.91 -22.62 -3.69
CA LEU A 246 24.28 -23.64 -2.83
C LEU A 246 22.77 -23.41 -3.00
N VAL A 247 22.09 -24.26 -3.77
CA VAL A 247 21.34 -25.46 -3.33
C VAL A 247 20.29 -25.12 -2.29
#